data_AF-A0AAV2IB12-F1
#
_entry.id   AF-A0AAV2IB12-F1
#
_cell.length_a   1.000
_cell.length_b   1.000
_cell.length_c   1.000
_cell.angle_alpha   90.00
_cell.angle_beta   90.00
_cell.angle_gamma   90.00
#
_symmetry.space_group_name_H-M   'P 1'
#
loop_
_entity.id
_entity.type
_entity.pdbx_description
1 polymer ?
#
loop_
_entity_poly.entity_id
_entity_poly.type
_entity_poly.pdbx_seq_one_letter_code
_entity_poly.pdbx_strand_id
1 'polypeptide(L)'
;MSSKKKCNLWRNRRNMSILYAIFILVPALNFAQGQVNLQPYNLTATAMFLNTDVDVNGNIDRNEIDLSFRQYDVNHNNRVSRQEYTSYVDAHQPSLHVLSHALYDIYDVDSDDQLDHHDFDNFFALLDGDANGLVSHFEFVRYWSILFTDLEHLHTKK
;
A
#
# COMPACT_ATOMS: atom_id res chain seq x y z
N MET A 1 21.00 -30.98 -46.10
CA MET A 1 20.62 -32.22 -45.38
C MET A 1 21.57 -32.38 -44.19
N SER A 2 21.03 -32.64 -42.98
CA SER A 2 21.74 -32.91 -41.70
C SER A 2 22.34 -31.69 -40.97
N SER A 3 21.84 -31.18 -39.82
CA SER A 3 21.51 -31.71 -38.48
C SER A 3 22.67 -31.63 -37.47
N LYS A 4 22.56 -30.74 -36.45
CA LYS A 4 22.49 -31.06 -35.00
C LYS A 4 22.77 -29.84 -34.09
N LYS A 5 21.73 -29.48 -33.32
CA LYS A 5 21.62 -29.16 -31.87
C LYS A 5 22.77 -28.46 -31.10
N LYS A 6 22.33 -27.61 -30.15
CA LYS A 6 22.96 -27.04 -28.92
C LYS A 6 23.54 -25.62 -29.15
N CYS A 7 23.25 -24.56 -28.38
CA CYS A 7 22.81 -24.41 -27.00
C CYS A 7 21.88 -23.17 -26.85
N ASN A 8 20.69 -23.39 -26.28
CA ASN A 8 20.04 -22.38 -25.45
C ASN A 8 20.81 -22.34 -24.13
N LEU A 9 21.49 -21.25 -23.77
CA LEU A 9 21.76 -20.95 -22.36
C LEU A 9 22.29 -19.51 -22.17
N TRP A 10 21.42 -18.64 -21.63
CA TRP A 10 21.65 -17.51 -20.69
C TRP A 10 22.67 -16.42 -21.09
N ARG A 11 22.35 -15.12 -21.01
CA ARG A 11 21.90 -14.45 -19.80
C ARG A 11 21.15 -13.17 -20.19
N ASN A 12 19.83 -13.24 -20.05
CA ASN A 12 18.93 -12.10 -19.99
C ASN A 12 19.50 -11.08 -18.99
N ARG A 13 19.96 -9.92 -19.48
CA ARG A 13 20.21 -8.75 -18.64
C ARG A 13 18.87 -8.15 -18.24
N ARG A 14 18.15 -8.87 -17.36
CA ARG A 14 17.20 -8.24 -16.46
C ARG A 14 18.04 -7.49 -15.44
N ASN A 15 18.28 -6.21 -15.70
CA ASN A 15 18.80 -5.31 -14.69
C ASN A 15 17.88 -5.40 -13.47
N MET A 16 18.51 -5.60 -12.32
CA MET A 16 17.87 -5.93 -11.07
C MET A 16 17.17 -4.70 -10.49
N SER A 17 15.85 -4.62 -10.69
CA SER A 17 14.96 -3.72 -9.93
C SER A 17 13.71 -4.47 -9.46
N ILE A 18 13.88 -5.77 -9.17
CA ILE A 18 12.92 -6.57 -8.41
C ILE A 18 13.43 -6.45 -6.97
N LEU A 19 12.72 -5.78 -6.04
CA LEU A 19 12.65 -6.13 -4.60
C LEU A 19 11.99 -5.12 -3.62
N TYR A 20 11.29 -4.06 -4.04
CA TYR A 20 10.52 -3.22 -3.08
C TYR A 20 9.08 -2.93 -3.53
N ALA A 21 8.42 -3.95 -4.08
CA ALA A 21 6.97 -3.98 -4.09
C ALA A 21 6.53 -4.78 -2.85
N ILE A 22 5.49 -4.31 -2.17
CA ILE A 22 4.80 -4.97 -1.05
C ILE A 22 5.44 -4.68 0.31
N PHE A 23 4.74 -3.91 1.16
CA PHE A 23 4.41 -4.29 2.54
C PHE A 23 3.56 -3.19 3.19
N ILE A 24 2.24 -3.28 3.01
CA ILE A 24 1.30 -2.59 3.89
C ILE A 24 1.05 -3.54 5.08
N LEU A 25 1.43 -3.07 6.28
CA LEU A 25 1.13 -3.67 7.59
C LEU A 25 1.88 -4.95 7.98
N VAL A 26 3.21 -4.91 8.15
CA VAL A 26 3.88 -5.88 9.04
C VAL A 26 4.90 -5.18 9.94
N PRO A 27 4.56 -5.10 11.23
CA PRO A 27 5.42 -5.67 12.25
C PRO A 27 4.59 -6.62 13.10
N ALA A 28 4.88 -7.92 12.96
CA ALA A 28 4.49 -8.99 13.87
C ALA A 28 2.99 -9.26 14.05
N LEU A 29 2.30 -9.65 12.96
CA LEU A 29 1.04 -10.39 13.07
C LEU A 29 1.32 -11.78 13.66
N ASN A 30 0.98 -11.98 14.94
CA ASN A 30 0.90 -13.31 15.53
C ASN A 30 -0.36 -14.01 14.99
N PHE A 31 -0.19 -14.82 13.94
CA PHE A 31 -1.27 -15.58 13.29
C PHE A 31 -1.70 -16.84 14.05
N ALA A 32 -1.84 -16.77 15.36
CA ALA A 32 -2.74 -17.68 16.03
C ALA A 32 -4.15 -17.07 15.90
N GLN A 33 -5.04 -17.69 15.10
CA GLN A 33 -6.50 -17.48 15.12
C GLN A 33 -7.16 -16.46 14.16
N GLY A 34 -6.51 -16.00 13.08
CA GLY A 34 -7.23 -15.28 12.01
C GLY A 34 -7.73 -13.87 12.36
N GLN A 35 -7.10 -13.20 13.31
CA GLN A 35 -7.35 -11.79 13.63
C GLN A 35 -6.24 -10.90 13.03
N VAL A 36 -6.63 -9.80 12.40
CA VAL A 36 -5.69 -8.73 12.03
C VAL A 36 -5.36 -7.95 13.30
N ASN A 37 -4.12 -8.03 13.76
CA ASN A 37 -3.63 -7.20 14.86
C ASN A 37 -2.75 -6.08 14.29
N LEU A 38 -3.26 -4.85 14.32
CA LEU A 38 -2.54 -3.65 13.88
C LEU A 38 -1.66 -3.07 15.00
N GLN A 39 -1.77 -3.60 16.23
CA GLN A 39 -1.03 -3.10 17.38
C GLN A 39 0.40 -3.68 17.45
N PRO A 40 1.37 -2.88 17.92
CA PRO A 40 1.22 -1.47 18.29
C PRO A 40 1.18 -0.57 17.05
N TYR A 41 0.17 0.30 16.98
CA TYR A 41 -0.16 1.05 15.76
C TYR A 41 0.97 1.89 15.20
N ASN A 42 1.80 2.46 16.09
CA ASN A 42 2.94 3.28 15.70
C ASN A 42 4.05 2.48 15.01
N LEU A 43 4.31 1.23 15.45
CA LEU A 43 5.27 0.36 14.76
C LEU A 43 4.71 -0.05 13.41
N THR A 44 3.42 -0.36 13.38
CA THR A 44 2.70 -0.72 12.15
C THR A 44 2.74 0.39 11.11
N ALA A 45 2.45 1.62 11.52
CA ALA A 45 2.56 2.79 10.67
C ALA A 45 4.02 3.12 10.31
N THR A 46 4.98 2.87 11.20
CA THR A 46 6.42 3.06 10.88
C THR A 46 6.87 2.09 9.81
N ALA A 47 6.45 0.82 9.89
CA ALA A 47 6.75 -0.15 8.85
C ALA A 47 6.16 0.28 7.49
N MET A 48 4.94 0.80 7.47
CA MET A 48 4.34 1.35 6.26
C MET A 48 5.14 2.54 5.71
N PHE A 49 5.52 3.50 6.55
CA PHE A 49 6.31 4.66 6.13
C PHE A 49 7.60 4.24 5.42
N LEU A 50 8.37 3.32 6.03
CA LEU A 50 9.64 2.84 5.47
C LEU A 50 9.48 2.10 4.14
N ASN A 51 8.28 1.61 3.81
CA ASN A 51 7.99 1.00 2.53
C ASN A 51 7.51 2.02 1.48
N THR A 52 6.95 3.15 1.92
CA THR A 52 6.49 4.22 1.03
C THR A 52 7.62 5.20 0.68
N ASP A 53 8.55 5.45 1.61
CA ASP A 53 9.79 6.23 1.40
C ASP A 53 10.79 5.39 0.58
N VAL A 54 10.58 5.35 -0.74
CA VAL A 54 11.28 4.49 -1.70
C VAL A 54 12.73 4.93 -1.88
N ASP A 55 12.97 6.24 -1.88
CA ASP A 55 14.33 6.79 -2.00
C ASP A 55 15.05 6.90 -0.66
N VAL A 56 14.35 6.64 0.45
CA VAL A 56 14.83 6.60 1.82
C VAL A 56 15.38 7.96 2.26
N ASN A 57 14.75 9.05 1.80
CA ASN A 57 15.14 10.41 2.15
C ASN A 57 14.56 10.88 3.49
N GLY A 58 13.69 10.07 4.12
CA GLY A 58 13.05 10.37 5.40
C GLY A 58 11.76 11.19 5.27
N ASN A 59 11.28 11.43 4.06
CA ASN A 59 10.01 12.05 3.75
C ASN A 59 9.37 11.34 2.55
N ILE A 60 8.04 11.34 2.52
CA ILE A 60 7.28 10.85 1.39
C ILE A 60 6.87 12.02 0.53
N ASP A 61 7.28 12.01 -0.74
CA ASP A 61 6.84 12.98 -1.73
C ASP A 61 5.60 12.50 -2.50
N ARG A 62 5.09 13.38 -3.37
CA ARG A 62 3.89 13.05 -4.13
C ARG A 62 4.10 11.91 -5.13
N ASN A 63 5.28 11.83 -5.73
CA ASN A 63 5.57 10.78 -6.69
C ASN A 63 5.64 9.40 -6.01
N GLU A 64 6.11 9.32 -4.77
CA GLU A 64 6.12 8.09 -3.98
C GLU A 64 4.70 7.61 -3.64
N ILE A 65 3.80 8.53 -3.31
CA ILE A 65 2.37 8.23 -3.14
C ILE A 65 1.77 7.71 -4.47
N ASP A 66 1.97 8.41 -5.58
CA ASP A 66 1.47 7.99 -6.90
C ASP A 66 2.05 6.63 -7.35
N LEU A 67 3.31 6.33 -7.00
CA LEU A 67 3.93 5.02 -7.27
C LEU A 67 3.28 3.90 -6.47
N SER A 68 2.89 4.15 -5.21
CA SER A 68 2.21 3.17 -4.37
C SER A 68 0.84 2.79 -4.96
N PHE A 69 0.11 3.77 -5.49
CA PHE A 69 -1.24 3.57 -6.03
C PHE A 69 -1.29 2.89 -7.39
N ARG A 70 -0.32 3.17 -8.27
CA ARG A 70 -0.20 2.50 -9.58
C ARG A 70 -0.10 0.98 -9.49
N GLN A 71 0.22 0.43 -8.32
CA GLN A 71 0.27 -1.01 -8.11
C GLN A 71 -1.11 -1.67 -8.11
N TYR A 72 -2.16 -0.91 -7.78
CA TYR A 72 -3.54 -1.42 -7.74
C TYR A 72 -4.25 -1.31 -9.10
N ASP A 73 -3.90 -0.32 -9.93
CA ASP A 73 -4.48 -0.12 -11.27
C ASP A 73 -3.92 -1.14 -12.28
N VAL A 74 -4.47 -2.36 -12.23
CA VAL A 74 -4.05 -3.50 -13.06
C VAL A 74 -4.42 -3.29 -14.53
N ASN A 75 -5.54 -2.65 -14.80
CA ASN A 75 -6.02 -2.47 -16.17
C ASN A 75 -5.46 -1.19 -16.85
N HIS A 76 -4.77 -0.34 -16.09
CA HIS A 76 -4.11 0.89 -16.52
C HIS A 76 -5.08 1.95 -17.08
N ASN A 77 -6.25 2.10 -16.46
CA ASN A 77 -7.23 3.14 -16.83
C ASN A 77 -7.12 4.41 -15.98
N ASN A 78 -6.10 4.52 -15.13
CA ASN A 78 -5.86 5.59 -14.15
C ASN A 78 -6.93 5.69 -13.06
N ARG A 79 -7.62 4.58 -12.78
CA ARG A 79 -8.59 4.46 -11.69
C ARG A 79 -8.37 3.11 -11.02
N VAL A 80 -8.56 3.04 -9.71
CA VAL A 80 -8.54 1.76 -9.00
C VAL A 80 -9.96 1.46 -8.56
N SER A 81 -10.56 0.47 -9.19
CA SER A 81 -11.85 -0.05 -8.75
C SER A 81 -11.73 -0.84 -7.45
N ARG A 82 -12.83 -0.93 -6.71
CA ARG A 82 -12.92 -1.79 -5.51
C ARG A 82 -12.51 -3.24 -5.78
N GLN A 83 -12.82 -3.77 -6.98
CA GLN A 83 -12.42 -5.11 -7.38
C GLN A 83 -10.91 -5.22 -7.55
N GLU A 84 -10.27 -4.24 -8.19
CA GLU A 84 -8.82 -4.23 -8.38
C GLU A 84 -8.08 -4.13 -7.05
N TYR A 85 -8.53 -3.21 -6.19
CA TYR A 85 -7.99 -3.08 -4.84
C TYR A 85 -8.13 -4.37 -4.04
N THR A 86 -9.33 -4.96 -3.99
CA THR A 86 -9.59 -6.20 -3.23
C THR A 86 -8.80 -7.37 -3.80
N SER A 87 -8.71 -7.51 -5.12
CA SER A 87 -7.93 -8.57 -5.77
C SER A 87 -6.45 -8.44 -5.46
N TYR A 88 -5.93 -7.21 -5.42
CA TYR A 88 -4.56 -6.95 -5.01
C TYR A 88 -4.34 -7.33 -3.54
N VAL A 89 -5.25 -6.94 -2.64
CA VAL A 89 -5.19 -7.31 -1.21
C VAL A 89 -5.21 -8.82 -1.05
N ASP A 90 -6.09 -9.53 -1.73
CA ASP A 90 -6.19 -11.00 -1.65
C ASP A 90 -4.92 -11.70 -2.15
N ALA A 91 -4.28 -11.15 -3.19
CA ALA A 91 -3.08 -11.72 -3.77
C ALA A 91 -1.83 -11.50 -2.89
N HIS A 92 -1.72 -10.35 -2.21
CA HIS A 92 -0.49 -9.95 -1.53
C HIS A 92 -0.59 -9.97 -0.01
N GLN A 93 -1.79 -9.77 0.54
CA GLN A 93 -2.04 -9.71 1.98
C GLN A 93 -3.45 -10.25 2.30
N PRO A 94 -3.72 -11.53 2.07
CA PRO A 94 -5.05 -12.13 2.22
C PRO A 94 -5.62 -12.01 3.65
N SER A 95 -4.76 -11.82 4.64
CA SER A 95 -5.17 -11.55 6.02
C SER A 95 -5.95 -10.23 6.18
N LEU A 96 -5.72 -9.25 5.31
CA LEU A 96 -6.41 -7.96 5.31
C LEU A 96 -7.70 -7.95 4.49
N HIS A 97 -8.10 -9.08 3.88
CA HIS A 97 -9.34 -9.15 3.10
C HIS A 97 -10.54 -8.58 3.86
N VAL A 98 -10.66 -8.90 5.15
CA VAL A 98 -11.74 -8.42 6.03
C VAL A 98 -11.76 -6.90 6.22
N LEU A 99 -10.62 -6.23 6.03
CA LEU A 99 -10.48 -4.77 6.10
C LEU A 99 -10.47 -4.11 4.72
N SER A 100 -10.37 -4.87 3.63
CA SER A 100 -10.15 -4.34 2.28
C SER A 100 -11.21 -3.32 1.86
N HIS A 101 -12.49 -3.58 2.13
CA HIS A 101 -13.56 -2.65 1.80
C HIS A 101 -13.52 -1.38 2.65
N ALA A 102 -13.28 -1.50 3.96
CA ALA A 102 -13.17 -0.33 4.83
C ALA A 102 -11.95 0.53 4.46
N LEU A 103 -10.83 -0.09 4.09
CA LEU A 103 -9.65 0.61 3.61
C LEU A 103 -9.90 1.29 2.26
N TYR A 104 -10.62 0.64 1.34
CA TYR A 104 -11.04 1.28 0.10
C TYR A 104 -11.87 2.54 0.35
N ASP A 105 -12.88 2.44 1.23
CA ASP A 105 -13.74 3.57 1.58
C ASP A 105 -12.98 4.72 2.26
N ILE A 106 -11.88 4.42 2.96
CA ILE A 106 -10.99 5.44 3.54
C ILE A 106 -10.17 6.15 2.46
N TYR A 107 -9.76 5.43 1.41
CA TYR A 107 -9.03 6.00 0.30
C TYR A 107 -9.94 6.78 -0.66
N ASP A 108 -11.23 6.43 -0.75
CA ASP A 108 -12.24 7.09 -1.57
C ASP A 108 -12.78 8.35 -0.85
N VAL A 109 -11.94 9.38 -0.85
CA VAL A 109 -12.14 10.58 -0.01
C VAL A 109 -13.35 11.38 -0.48
N ASP A 110 -13.63 11.40 -1.79
CA ASP A 110 -14.81 12.09 -2.32
C ASP A 110 -16.05 11.20 -2.47
N SER A 111 -15.91 9.90 -2.18
CA SER A 111 -17.00 8.91 -2.13
C SER A 111 -17.71 8.73 -3.48
N ASP A 112 -16.96 8.75 -4.57
CA ASP A 112 -17.47 8.50 -5.94
C ASP A 112 -17.35 7.01 -6.37
N ASP A 113 -16.92 6.14 -5.45
CA ASP A 113 -16.64 4.71 -5.64
C ASP A 113 -15.47 4.43 -6.59
N GLN A 114 -14.62 5.41 -6.90
CA GLN A 114 -13.48 5.28 -7.81
C GLN A 114 -12.25 5.97 -7.27
N LEU A 115 -11.24 5.21 -6.83
CA LEU A 115 -9.98 5.84 -6.44
C LEU A 115 -9.27 6.39 -7.68
N ASP A 116 -9.19 7.71 -7.77
CA ASP A 116 -8.47 8.40 -8.84
C ASP A 116 -7.50 9.47 -8.32
N HIS A 117 -6.93 10.25 -9.26
CA HIS A 117 -5.96 11.28 -8.91
C HIS A 117 -6.47 12.28 -7.87
N HIS A 118 -7.76 12.57 -7.84
CA HIS A 118 -8.36 13.50 -6.89
C HIS A 118 -8.36 12.93 -5.47
N ASP A 119 -8.69 11.65 -5.29
CA ASP A 119 -8.55 10.98 -4.00
C ASP A 119 -7.11 10.97 -3.51
N PHE A 120 -6.16 10.78 -4.42
CA PHE A 120 -4.74 10.79 -4.07
C PHE A 120 -4.27 12.19 -3.68
N ASP A 121 -4.78 13.24 -4.33
CA ASP A 121 -4.54 14.63 -3.94
C ASP A 121 -5.04 14.88 -2.51
N ASN A 122 -6.26 14.46 -2.24
CA ASN A 122 -6.88 14.63 -0.94
C ASN A 122 -6.17 13.82 0.14
N PHE A 123 -5.80 12.57 -0.15
CA PHE A 123 -5.08 11.71 0.77
C PHE A 123 -3.68 12.24 1.11
N PHE A 124 -2.94 12.75 0.11
CA PHE A 124 -1.66 13.42 0.35
C PHE A 124 -1.83 14.63 1.28
N ALA A 125 -2.83 15.47 1.01
CA ALA A 125 -3.11 16.65 1.84
C ALA A 125 -3.57 16.30 3.27
N LEU A 126 -4.21 15.13 3.48
CA LEU A 126 -4.53 14.64 4.83
C LEU A 126 -3.28 14.21 5.62
N LEU A 127 -2.26 13.71 4.92
CA LEU A 127 -0.99 13.31 5.51
C LEU A 127 -0.05 14.50 5.74
N ASP A 128 0.09 15.40 4.76
CA ASP A 128 0.95 16.60 4.80
C ASP A 128 0.31 17.69 5.66
N GLY A 129 0.35 17.47 6.98
CA GLY A 129 -0.40 18.25 7.96
C GLY A 129 0.12 19.67 8.16
N ASP A 130 1.39 19.93 7.82
CA ASP A 130 1.96 21.29 7.82
C ASP A 130 1.96 21.95 6.42
N ALA A 131 1.51 21.24 5.39
CA ALA A 131 1.40 21.69 4.01
C ALA A 131 2.72 22.15 3.39
N ASN A 132 3.83 21.49 3.74
CA ASN A 132 5.15 21.80 3.22
C ASN A 132 5.47 21.08 1.89
N GLY A 133 4.57 20.21 1.42
CA GLY A 133 4.72 19.42 0.20
C GLY A 133 5.44 18.09 0.39
N LEU A 134 5.71 17.69 1.63
CA LEU A 134 6.37 16.45 2.03
C LEU A 134 5.68 15.86 3.26
N VAL A 135 5.47 14.55 3.27
CA VAL A 135 4.95 13.86 4.46
C VAL A 135 6.11 13.30 5.26
N SER A 136 6.33 13.85 6.45
CA SER A 136 7.34 13.34 7.38
C SER A 136 6.93 12.01 8.02
N HIS A 137 7.91 11.28 8.56
CA HIS A 137 7.65 10.07 9.36
C HIS A 137 6.65 10.33 10.50
N PHE A 138 6.77 11.49 11.16
CA PHE A 138 5.88 11.84 12.26
C PHE A 138 4.43 12.02 11.81
N GLU A 139 4.21 12.76 10.72
CA GLU A 139 2.88 12.98 10.16
C GLU A 139 2.22 11.69 9.72
N PHE A 140 2.97 10.87 8.98
CA PHE A 140 2.52 9.57 8.52
C PHE A 140 2.13 8.65 9.70
N VAL A 141 3.03 8.49 10.68
CA VAL A 141 2.79 7.62 11.84
C VAL A 141 1.63 8.12 12.67
N ARG A 142 1.52 9.43 12.87
CA ARG A 142 0.41 10.03 13.61
C ARG A 142 -0.93 9.75 12.95
N TYR A 143 -1.06 10.00 11.65
CA TYR A 143 -2.29 9.79 10.90
C TYR A 143 -2.74 8.33 10.98
N TRP A 144 -1.86 7.40 10.61
CA TRP A 144 -2.19 5.97 10.58
C TRP A 144 -2.44 5.38 11.97
N SER A 145 -1.76 5.86 13.00
CA SER A 145 -2.02 5.39 14.36
C SER A 145 -3.43 5.77 14.84
N ILE A 146 -3.91 6.96 14.49
CA ILE A 146 -5.27 7.40 14.79
C ILE A 146 -6.27 6.53 14.00
N LEU A 147 -6.05 6.37 12.70
CA LEU A 147 -6.93 5.58 11.84
C LEU A 147 -7.05 4.11 12.30
N PHE A 148 -5.95 3.45 12.66
CA PHE A 148 -6.01 2.06 13.15
C PHE A 148 -6.75 1.93 14.47
N THR A 149 -6.62 2.93 15.35
CA THR A 149 -7.41 2.98 16.59
C THR A 149 -8.91 3.05 16.26
N ASP A 150 -9.30 3.86 15.28
CA ASP A 150 -10.71 4.01 14.89
C ASP A 150 -11.27 2.75 14.20
N LEU A 151 -10.49 2.10 13.33
CA LEU A 151 -10.86 0.84 12.69
C LEU A 151 -11.06 -0.30 13.69
N GLU A 152 -10.21 -0.41 14.71
CA GLU A 152 -10.39 -1.42 15.76
C GLU A 152 -11.70 -1.22 16.53
N HIS A 153 -12.08 0.02 16.84
CA HIS A 153 -13.35 0.33 17.51
C HIS A 153 -14.59 0.01 16.66
N LEU A 154 -14.50 0.11 15.34
CA LEU A 154 -15.60 -0.26 14.43
C LEU A 154 -15.78 -1.79 14.35
N HIS A 155 -14.68 -2.55 14.38
CA HIS A 155 -14.71 -4.02 14.28
C HIS A 155 -14.98 -4.73 15.61
N THR A 156 -14.76 -4.07 16.76
CA THR A 156 -14.98 -4.65 18.10
C THR A 156 -16.39 -4.43 18.67
N LYS A 157 -17.24 -3.61 18.03
CA LYS A 157 -18.67 -3.53 18.38
C LYS A 157 -19.40 -4.81 17.97
N LYS A 158 -19.47 -5.77 18.89
CA LYS A 158 -20.44 -6.88 18.90
C LYS A 158 -21.46 -6.69 20.01
#